data_AF-A0A0E3R857-F1
#
_entry.id   AF-A0A0E3R857-F1
#
_cell.length_a   1.000
_cell.length_b   1.000
_cell.length_c   1.000
_cell.angle_alpha   90.00
_cell.angle_beta   90.00
_cell.angle_gamma   90.00
#
_symmetry.space_group_name_H-M   'P 1'
#
loop_
_entity.id
_entity.type
_entity.pdbx_description
1 polymer ?
#
loop_
_entity_poly.entity_id
_entity_poly.type
_entity_poly.pdbx_seq_one_letter_code
_entity_poly.pdbx_strand_id
1 'polypeptide(L)'
;MGKIMRKKLIILIVLFCMFLATGCVGNKLVTPEKAGTQADADTPNGEEATETQNLTEKTEIKEYTLEELAKYDGTNETIYIAYQGQVYDVSSDSYLWKDGNHEGCPAGKDITEELDRTPHGAEILKKYPIVGTLKE
;
A
#
# COMPACT_ATOMS: atom_id res chain seq x y z
N MET A 1 13.62 -14.32 27.68
CA MET A 1 14.06 -12.91 27.51
C MET A 1 14.54 -12.33 28.84
N GLY A 2 15.85 -12.30 29.09
CA GLY A 2 16.44 -11.93 30.38
C GLY A 2 16.14 -10.49 30.81
N LYS A 3 15.98 -10.26 32.13
CA LYS A 3 15.68 -8.94 32.73
C LYS A 3 16.61 -7.81 32.27
N ILE A 4 17.84 -8.15 31.90
CA ILE A 4 18.85 -7.21 31.39
C ILE A 4 18.47 -6.66 30.01
N MET A 5 17.95 -7.51 29.11
CA MET A 5 17.54 -7.10 27.76
C MET A 5 16.29 -6.23 27.80
N ARG A 6 15.36 -6.49 28.73
CA ARG A 6 14.17 -5.65 28.94
C ARG A 6 14.53 -4.25 29.41
N LYS A 7 15.52 -4.11 30.32
CA LYS A 7 15.99 -2.80 30.79
C LYS A 7 16.74 -2.02 29.70
N LYS A 8 17.58 -2.70 28.91
CA LYS A 8 18.27 -2.07 27.77
C LYS A 8 17.30 -1.62 26.68
N LEU A 9 16.24 -2.41 26.43
CA LEU A 9 15.18 -2.06 25.48
C LEU A 9 14.38 -0.83 25.93
N ILE A 10 14.02 -0.73 27.21
CA ILE A 10 13.29 0.43 27.75
C ILE A 10 14.15 1.71 27.68
N ILE A 11 15.43 1.63 28.02
CA ILE A 11 16.34 2.80 27.97
C ILE A 11 16.56 3.28 26.53
N LEU A 12 16.67 2.36 25.56
CA LEU A 12 16.80 2.70 24.14
C LEU A 12 15.56 3.43 23.61
N ILE A 13 14.37 2.97 23.97
CA ILE A 13 13.10 3.57 23.54
C ILE A 13 12.97 5.01 24.08
N VAL A 14 13.30 5.25 25.35
CA VAL A 14 13.21 6.60 25.95
C VAL A 14 14.19 7.59 25.32
N LEU A 15 15.41 7.14 24.97
CA LEU A 15 16.41 8.00 24.31
C LEU A 15 16.04 8.33 22.86
N PHE A 16 15.34 7.44 22.16
CA PHE A 16 14.89 7.68 20.78
C PHE A 16 13.67 8.61 20.72
N CYS A 17 12.80 8.59 21.73
CA CYS A 17 11.63 9.47 21.81
C CYS A 17 11.96 10.96 22.02
N MET A 18 13.20 11.31 22.38
CA MET A 18 13.60 12.70 22.65
C MET A 18 14.00 13.49 21.39
N PHE A 19 14.00 12.87 20.19
CA PHE A 19 14.43 13.51 18.93
C PHE A 19 13.32 13.85 17.93
N LEU A 20 12.03 13.69 18.26
CA LEU A 20 10.91 14.06 17.37
C LEU A 20 10.25 15.39 17.77
N ALA A 21 11.07 16.40 18.07
CA ALA A 21 10.61 17.76 18.30
C ALA A 21 11.35 18.75 17.39
N THR A 22 11.11 18.66 16.08
CA THR A 22 11.40 19.73 15.13
C THR A 22 10.24 19.90 14.14
N GLY A 23 9.30 20.76 14.55
CA GLY A 23 8.81 21.88 13.74
C GLY A 23 7.83 21.57 12.61
N CYS A 24 6.54 21.65 12.90
CA CYS A 24 5.53 22.06 11.92
C CYS A 24 5.65 23.57 11.65
N VAL A 25 5.80 23.99 10.40
CA VAL A 25 5.54 25.38 9.96
C VAL A 25 4.79 25.37 8.63
N GLY A 26 3.60 25.98 8.64
CA GLY A 26 3.07 26.71 7.48
C GLY A 26 1.93 26.09 6.68
N ASN A 27 0.74 25.96 7.27
CA ASN A 27 -0.50 25.89 6.49
C ASN A 27 -0.96 27.33 6.19
N LYS A 28 -0.92 27.77 4.93
CA LYS A 28 -1.57 29.02 4.52
C LYS A 28 -2.90 28.68 3.87
N LEU A 29 -3.96 28.85 4.65
CA LEU A 29 -5.33 28.99 4.16
C LEU A 29 -5.37 30.13 3.14
N VAL A 30 -5.91 29.83 1.95
CA VAL A 30 -6.44 30.83 1.03
C VAL A 30 -7.95 30.59 0.97
N THR A 31 -8.66 31.64 1.40
CA THR A 31 -10.11 31.81 1.41
C THR A 31 -10.68 31.73 -0.01
N PRO A 32 -11.93 31.23 -0.19
CA PRO A 32 -12.60 31.25 -1.47
C PRO A 32 -13.11 32.67 -1.76
N GLU A 33 -12.70 33.25 -2.88
CA GLU A 33 -13.38 34.43 -3.43
C GLU A 33 -14.42 33.97 -4.46
N LYS A 34 -15.67 34.37 -4.20
CA LYS A 34 -16.83 34.24 -5.08
C LYS A 34 -17.21 35.64 -5.51
N ALA A 35 -17.21 35.92 -6.82
CA ALA A 35 -18.26 36.64 -7.55
C ALA A 35 -17.84 36.92 -9.00
N GLY A 36 -18.69 36.58 -9.98
CA GLY A 36 -18.50 36.96 -11.39
C GLY A 36 -19.28 36.12 -12.40
N THR A 37 -20.61 36.25 -12.41
CA THR A 37 -21.56 35.86 -13.49
C THR A 37 -21.28 36.72 -14.74
N GLN A 38 -21.34 36.29 -16.02
CA GLN A 38 -22.48 35.86 -16.86
C GLN A 38 -21.91 35.47 -18.26
N ALA A 39 -22.22 34.28 -18.78
CA ALA A 39 -22.99 33.99 -20.01
C ALA A 39 -22.57 34.73 -21.30
N ASP A 40 -22.16 33.96 -22.33
CA ASP A 40 -22.54 34.16 -23.74
C ASP A 40 -22.28 32.87 -24.54
N ALA A 41 -23.07 32.69 -25.59
CA ALA A 41 -23.40 31.43 -26.23
C ALA A 41 -22.62 31.10 -27.51
N ASP A 42 -22.69 29.80 -27.84
CA ASP A 42 -22.77 29.18 -29.18
C ASP A 42 -21.48 29.04 -30.03
N THR A 43 -21.09 27.80 -30.30
CA THR A 43 -21.02 27.18 -31.65
C THR A 43 -20.27 25.84 -31.56
N PRO A 44 -20.79 24.74 -32.14
CA PRO A 44 -20.07 23.48 -32.27
C PRO A 44 -19.24 23.48 -33.54
N ASN A 45 -17.98 23.05 -33.46
CA ASN A 45 -17.32 22.45 -34.62
C ASN A 45 -16.31 21.41 -34.14
N GLY A 46 -16.47 20.19 -34.63
CA GLY A 46 -15.45 19.17 -34.48
C GLY A 46 -14.21 19.59 -35.23
N GLU A 47 -13.06 19.44 -34.59
CA GLU A 47 -11.84 19.16 -35.33
C GLU A 47 -11.05 18.09 -34.58
N GLU A 48 -10.90 17.01 -35.32
CA GLU A 48 -10.18 15.78 -35.06
C GLU A 48 -8.67 16.04 -35.01
N ALA A 49 -7.97 15.03 -34.49
CA ALA A 49 -6.52 14.85 -34.41
C ALA A 49 -5.80 15.63 -33.29
N THR A 50 -5.60 14.95 -32.16
CA THR A 50 -4.29 14.30 -32.00
C THR A 50 -4.37 13.18 -30.97
N GLU A 51 -4.40 11.98 -31.54
CA GLU A 51 -4.21 10.68 -30.93
C GLU A 51 -2.88 10.65 -30.16
N THR A 52 -2.94 10.73 -28.83
CA THR A 52 -1.86 10.26 -27.97
C THR A 52 -2.27 8.90 -27.43
N GLN A 53 -1.80 7.86 -28.11
CA GLN A 53 -1.87 6.46 -27.68
C GLN A 53 -1.03 6.30 -26.41
N ASN A 54 -1.56 6.66 -25.24
CA ASN A 54 -0.93 6.31 -23.96
C ASN A 54 -1.58 5.05 -23.41
N LEU A 55 -1.00 3.91 -23.84
CA LEU A 55 -0.85 2.63 -23.15
C LEU A 55 -1.59 2.50 -21.81
N THR A 56 -2.93 2.49 -21.86
CA THR A 56 -3.73 1.92 -20.79
C THR A 56 -3.84 0.44 -21.15
N GLU A 57 -2.76 -0.31 -20.88
CA GLU A 57 -2.91 -1.73 -20.63
C GLU A 57 -3.96 -1.83 -19.52
N LYS A 58 -5.19 -2.15 -19.93
CA LYS A 58 -6.23 -2.62 -19.04
C LYS A 58 -5.68 -3.93 -18.48
N THR A 59 -4.88 -3.83 -17.42
CA THR A 59 -4.42 -4.96 -16.63
C THR A 59 -5.70 -5.66 -16.19
N GLU A 60 -6.02 -6.79 -16.81
CA GLU A 60 -7.10 -7.64 -16.34
C GLU A 60 -6.69 -8.10 -14.93
N ILE A 61 -7.25 -7.43 -13.92
CA ILE A 61 -6.99 -7.77 -12.52
C ILE A 61 -7.57 -9.17 -12.29
N LYS A 62 -6.69 -10.14 -12.08
CA LYS A 62 -7.07 -11.53 -11.89
C LYS A 62 -7.80 -11.70 -10.54
N GLU A 63 -8.88 -12.46 -10.54
CA GLU A 63 -9.49 -12.96 -9.30
C GLU A 63 -8.77 -14.25 -8.85
N TYR A 64 -8.46 -14.33 -7.57
CA TYR A 64 -7.84 -15.49 -6.93
C TYR A 64 -8.81 -16.09 -5.92
N THR A 65 -8.95 -17.41 -5.91
CA THR A 65 -9.48 -18.12 -4.74
C THR A 65 -8.40 -18.26 -3.66
N LEU A 66 -8.79 -18.63 -2.43
CA LEU A 66 -7.83 -18.95 -1.36
C LEU A 66 -6.87 -20.08 -1.77
N GLU A 67 -7.35 -21.11 -2.47
CA GLU A 67 -6.52 -22.22 -2.94
C GLU A 67 -5.51 -21.81 -4.02
N GLU A 68 -5.89 -20.85 -4.87
CA GLU A 68 -4.98 -20.30 -5.86
C GLU A 68 -3.94 -19.38 -5.22
N LEU A 69 -4.36 -18.54 -4.27
CA LEU A 69 -3.46 -17.66 -3.53
C LEU A 69 -2.41 -18.47 -2.74
N ALA A 70 -2.79 -19.61 -2.16
CA ALA A 70 -1.90 -20.49 -1.40
C ALA A 70 -0.71 -21.04 -2.20
N LYS A 71 -0.74 -20.99 -3.54
CA LYS A 71 0.38 -21.41 -4.40
C LYS A 71 1.52 -20.39 -4.46
N TYR A 72 1.28 -19.17 -3.97
CA TYR A 72 2.21 -18.05 -3.99
C TYR A 72 2.79 -17.81 -2.57
N ASP A 73 3.22 -18.89 -1.94
CA ASP A 73 3.73 -18.94 -0.56
C ASP A 73 5.24 -18.67 -0.44
N GLY A 74 5.90 -18.32 -1.55
CA GLY A 74 7.34 -18.12 -1.60
C GLY A 74 8.16 -19.38 -1.89
N THR A 75 7.57 -20.57 -1.95
CA THR A 75 8.30 -21.82 -2.31
C THR A 75 8.90 -21.73 -3.72
N ASN A 76 8.24 -21.03 -4.64
CA ASN A 76 8.70 -20.79 -6.01
C ASN A 76 9.14 -19.33 -6.21
N GLU A 77 9.70 -18.69 -5.16
CA GLU A 77 10.20 -17.30 -5.14
C GLU A 77 9.13 -16.19 -5.33
N THR A 78 7.92 -16.56 -5.76
CA THR A 78 6.78 -15.64 -5.87
C THR A 78 5.97 -15.65 -4.58
N ILE A 79 5.75 -14.47 -4.02
CA ILE A 79 5.12 -14.27 -2.72
C ILE A 79 3.96 -13.30 -2.88
N TYR A 80 2.74 -13.82 -2.79
CA TYR A 80 1.53 -13.00 -2.78
C TYR A 80 0.89 -13.01 -1.41
N ILE A 81 0.24 -11.91 -1.07
CA ILE A 81 -0.60 -11.78 0.11
C ILE A 81 -1.89 -11.06 -0.26
N ALA A 82 -2.98 -11.39 0.43
CA ALA A 82 -4.21 -10.63 0.34
C ALA A 82 -4.36 -9.69 1.56
N TYR A 83 -4.88 -8.49 1.31
CA TYR A 83 -5.29 -7.53 2.33
C TYR A 83 -6.56 -6.82 1.89
N GLN A 84 -7.63 -6.94 2.68
CA GLN A 84 -8.96 -6.39 2.39
C GLN A 84 -9.41 -6.68 0.95
N GLY A 85 -9.28 -7.94 0.53
CA GLY A 85 -9.71 -8.41 -0.79
C GLY A 85 -8.79 -8.04 -1.97
N GLN A 86 -7.68 -7.34 -1.76
CA GLN A 86 -6.69 -7.05 -2.81
C GLN A 86 -5.46 -7.95 -2.66
N VAL A 87 -4.95 -8.48 -3.77
CA VAL A 87 -3.76 -9.34 -3.81
C VAL A 87 -2.54 -8.52 -4.24
N TYR A 88 -1.52 -8.51 -3.39
CA TYR A 88 -0.27 -7.77 -3.59
C TYR A 88 0.87 -8.74 -3.87
N ASP A 89 1.74 -8.39 -4.82
CA ASP A 89 2.99 -9.08 -5.05
C ASP A 89 4.12 -8.44 -4.23
N VAL A 90 4.57 -9.16 -3.19
CA VAL A 90 5.61 -8.72 -2.27
C VAL A 90 6.96 -9.39 -2.55
N SER A 91 7.12 -10.01 -3.73
CA SER A 91 8.31 -10.79 -4.09
C SER A 91 9.59 -9.95 -4.15
N SER A 92 9.47 -8.63 -4.35
CA SER A 92 10.64 -7.73 -4.33
C SER A 92 11.41 -7.76 -3.00
N ASP A 93 10.71 -8.09 -1.91
CA ASP A 93 11.25 -8.14 -0.55
C ASP A 93 11.33 -9.59 -0.03
N SER A 94 11.47 -10.59 -0.93
CA SER A 94 11.48 -12.02 -0.60
C SER A 94 12.49 -12.41 0.51
N TYR A 95 13.58 -11.67 0.65
CA TYR A 95 14.57 -11.85 1.72
C TYR A 95 14.00 -11.67 3.15
N LEU A 96 12.86 -10.98 3.30
CA LEU A 96 12.13 -10.80 4.56
C LEU A 96 11.17 -11.96 4.87
N TRP A 97 10.82 -12.77 3.87
CA TRP A 97 9.79 -13.82 3.91
C TRP A 97 10.40 -15.22 4.01
N LYS A 98 11.22 -15.43 5.04
CA LYS A 98 11.89 -16.72 5.25
C LYS A 98 10.87 -17.82 5.48
N ASP A 99 11.02 -18.94 4.77
CA ASP A 99 10.12 -20.09 4.81
C ASP A 99 8.64 -19.70 4.58
N GLY A 100 8.40 -18.68 3.74
CA GLY A 100 7.05 -18.21 3.42
C GLY A 100 6.38 -17.41 4.54
N ASN A 101 7.14 -16.82 5.46
CA ASN A 101 6.59 -16.06 6.57
C ASN A 101 7.43 -14.81 6.88
N HIS A 102 6.74 -13.69 7.14
CA HIS A 102 7.36 -12.44 7.59
C HIS A 102 6.73 -11.99 8.91
N GLU A 103 7.46 -12.12 10.02
CA GLU A 103 7.04 -11.61 11.35
C GLU A 103 5.63 -12.06 11.80
N GLY A 104 5.20 -13.25 11.39
CA GLY A 104 3.88 -13.81 11.72
C GLY A 104 2.80 -13.58 10.66
N CYS A 105 3.14 -12.90 9.55
CA CYS A 105 2.33 -12.83 8.35
C CYS A 105 2.73 -13.98 7.40
N PRO A 106 1.86 -14.98 7.18
CA PRO A 106 2.13 -16.05 6.22
C PRO A 106 1.91 -15.59 4.78
N ALA A 107 2.79 -16.00 3.88
CA ALA A 107 2.61 -15.84 2.44
C ALA A 107 1.48 -16.74 1.91
N GLY A 108 0.94 -16.39 0.75
CA GLY A 108 -0.13 -17.14 0.09
C GLY A 108 -1.46 -17.11 0.84
N LYS A 109 -1.70 -16.09 1.69
CA LYS A 109 -2.92 -15.96 2.49
C LYS A 109 -3.46 -14.55 2.52
N ASP A 110 -4.72 -14.42 2.92
CA ASP A 110 -5.25 -13.16 3.46
C ASP A 110 -4.63 -12.92 4.83
N ILE A 111 -3.92 -11.81 4.98
CA ILE A 111 -3.23 -11.40 6.21
C ILE A 111 -3.86 -10.14 6.81
N THR A 112 -5.12 -9.84 6.50
CA THR A 112 -5.81 -8.62 6.97
C THR A 112 -5.74 -8.49 8.49
N GLU A 113 -6.06 -9.55 9.22
CA GLU A 113 -6.03 -9.53 10.69
C GLU A 113 -4.61 -9.39 11.25
N GLU A 114 -3.65 -10.09 10.66
CA GLU A 114 -2.25 -10.07 11.09
C GLU A 114 -1.65 -8.69 10.87
N LEU A 115 -1.87 -8.11 9.68
CA LEU A 115 -1.30 -6.82 9.30
C LEU A 115 -1.91 -5.67 10.11
N ASP A 116 -3.21 -5.70 10.41
CA ASP A 116 -3.88 -4.70 11.23
C ASP A 116 -3.37 -4.66 12.69
N ARG A 117 -2.73 -5.73 13.15
CA ARG A 117 -2.12 -5.82 14.49
C ARG A 117 -0.66 -5.35 14.52
N THR A 118 -0.09 -4.95 13.38
CA THR A 118 1.30 -4.49 13.29
C THR A 118 1.45 -2.98 13.60
N PRO A 119 2.62 -2.52 14.08
CA PRO A 119 2.86 -1.10 14.35
C PRO A 119 2.87 -0.19 13.12
N HIS A 120 3.04 -0.76 11.91
CA HIS A 120 3.11 -0.01 10.65
C HIS A 120 1.83 -0.11 9.81
N GLY A 121 1.01 -1.15 10.03
CA GLY A 121 -0.24 -1.38 9.30
C GLY A 121 -0.05 -1.54 7.78
N ALA A 122 -1.13 -1.30 7.04
CA ALA A 122 -1.20 -1.48 5.59
C ALA A 122 -0.47 -0.42 4.76
N GLU A 123 0.05 0.65 5.37
CA GLU A 123 0.78 1.71 4.65
C GLU A 123 2.00 1.17 3.90
N ILE A 124 2.63 0.11 4.43
CA ILE A 124 3.75 -0.59 3.79
C ILE A 124 3.36 -1.26 2.46
N LEU A 125 2.07 -1.52 2.21
CA LEU A 125 1.63 -2.21 0.99
C LEU A 125 1.63 -1.31 -0.25
N LYS A 126 1.60 0.02 -0.07
CA LYS A 126 1.53 1.00 -1.17
C LYS A 126 2.70 0.94 -2.14
N LYS A 127 3.83 0.34 -1.73
CA LYS A 127 5.01 0.17 -2.58
C LYS A 127 4.98 -1.09 -3.46
N TYR A 128 4.03 -1.99 -3.24
CA TYR A 128 3.91 -3.24 -3.97
C TYR A 128 2.81 -3.16 -5.03
N PRO A 129 2.99 -3.82 -6.19
CA PRO A 129 1.95 -3.87 -7.20
C PRO A 129 0.78 -4.73 -6.75
N ILE A 130 -0.44 -4.26 -7.05
CA ILE A 130 -1.66 -5.05 -6.94
C ILE A 130 -1.74 -5.92 -8.20
N VAL A 131 -1.81 -7.23 -8.00
CA VAL A 131 -1.84 -8.24 -9.09
C VAL A 131 -3.21 -8.91 -9.22
N GLY A 132 -4.12 -8.63 -8.29
CA GLY A 132 -5.42 -9.28 -8.29
C GLY A 132 -6.36 -8.83 -7.18
N THR A 133 -7.49 -9.51 -7.13
CA THR A 133 -8.43 -9.49 -6.00
C THR A 133 -8.62 -10.90 -5.47
N LEU A 134 -8.94 -11.01 -4.19
CA LEU A 134 -9.33 -12.26 -3.57
C LEU A 134 -10.86 -12.41 -3.70
N LYS A 135 -11.27 -13.53 -4.27
CA LYS A 135 -12.67 -13.94 -4.40
C LYS A 135 -13.05 -14.81 -3.20
N GLU A 136 -14.18 -14.48 -2.59
CA GLU A 136 -14.81 -15.27 -1.51
C GLU A 136 -15.17 -16.69 -1.94
#